data_AF-A0A929S921-F1
#
_entry.id   AF-A0A929S921-F1
#
_cell.length_a   1.000
_cell.length_b   1.000
_cell.length_c   1.000
_cell.angle_alpha   90.00
_cell.angle_beta   90.00
_cell.angle_gamma   90.00
#
_symmetry.space_group_name_H-M   'P 1'
#
loop_
_entity.id
_entity.type
_entity.pdbx_description
1 polymer ?
#
loop_
_entity_poly.entity_id
_entity_poly.type
_entity_poly.pdbx_seq_one_letter_code
_entity_poly.pdbx_strand_id
1 'polypeptide(L)' 'MKLTIEEYFTPKHSEINGIGITPDVEVKDYQFKGELDKDNDKQFIKVLELLKENND' A
#
# COMPACT_ATOMS: atom_id res chain seq x y z
N MET A 1 -28.95 6.19 11.95
CA MET A 1 -27.87 7.17 11.72
C MET A 1 -26.55 6.44 11.68
N LYS A 2 -25.65 6.81 10.76
CA LYS A 2 -24.25 6.37 10.77
C LYS A 2 -23.39 7.60 11.08
N LEU A 3 -22.61 7.55 12.16
CA LEU A 3 -21.79 8.66 12.65
C LEU A 3 -20.34 8.16 12.83
N THR A 4 -19.38 8.96 12.39
CA THR A 4 -17.96 8.72 12.68
C THR A 4 -17.65 9.34 14.05
N ILE A 5 -17.17 8.53 14.98
CA ILE A 5 -16.89 8.96 16.37
C ILE A 5 -15.41 9.19 16.65
N GLU A 6 -14.54 8.74 15.76
CA GLU A 6 -13.09 8.74 15.95
C GLU A 6 -12.36 8.98 14.63
N GLU A 7 -11.24 9.68 14.72
CA GLU A 7 -10.33 9.98 13.62
C GLU A 7 -8.97 9.32 13.89
N TYR A 8 -8.37 8.75 12.85
CA TYR A 8 -7.11 8.02 12.95
C TYR A 8 -5.98 8.85 12.32
N PHE A 9 -4.92 9.05 13.09
CA PHE A 9 -3.73 9.81 12.70
C PHE A 9 -2.51 8.89 12.60
N THR A 10 -1.64 9.17 11.63
CA THR A 10 -0.32 8.52 11.57
C THR A 10 0.58 9.00 12.73
N PRO A 11 1.68 8.29 13.06
CA PRO A 11 2.66 8.78 14.05
C PRO A 11 3.27 10.16 13.71
N LYS A 12 3.27 10.53 12.43
CA LYS A 12 3.67 11.87 11.94
C LYS A 12 2.53 12.90 12.02
N HIS A 13 1.43 12.57 12.71
CA HIS A 13 0.23 13.39 12.91
C HIS A 13 -0.50 13.76 11.61
N SER A 14 -0.42 12.92 10.59
CA SER A 14 -1.21 13.10 9.35
C SER A 14 -2.56 12.39 9.50
N GLU A 15 -3.64 13.07 9.16
CA GLU A 15 -4.98 12.47 9.12
C GLU A 15 -5.05 11.44 7.98
N ILE A 16 -5.54 10.24 8.27
CA ILE A 16 -5.70 9.18 7.27
C ILE A 16 -7.00 9.36 6.48
N ASN A 17 -8.03 9.85 7.15
CA ASN A 17 -9.37 10.02 6.58
C ASN A 17 -9.34 11.09 5.47
N GLY A 18 -9.93 10.78 4.31
CA GLY A 18 -9.99 11.68 3.16
C GLY A 18 -8.67 11.90 2.37
N ILE A 19 -7.50 11.69 2.98
CA ILE A 19 -6.18 11.89 2.33
C ILE A 19 -5.59 10.56 1.83
N GLY A 20 -5.76 9.48 2.59
CA GLY A 20 -5.09 8.20 2.33
C GLY A 20 -3.61 8.23 2.74
N ILE A 21 -2.85 7.22 2.30
CA ILE A 21 -1.42 7.09 2.59
C ILE A 21 -0.66 7.00 1.27
N THR A 22 0.34 7.87 1.09
CA THR A 22 1.24 7.81 -0.07
C THR A 22 2.21 6.62 0.09
N PRO A 23 2.29 5.70 -0.90
CA PRO A 23 3.23 4.60 -0.85
C PRO A 23 4.67 5.07 -1.10
N ASP A 24 5.64 4.42 -0.47
CA ASP A 24 7.06 4.69 -0.73
C ASP A 24 7.48 4.30 -2.15
N VAL A 25 6.85 3.26 -2.70
CA VAL A 25 7.04 2.80 -4.09
C VAL A 25 5.69 2.62 -4.75
N GLU A 26 5.46 3.36 -5.83
CA GLU A 26 4.23 3.28 -6.62
C GLU A 26 4.36 2.23 -7.73
N VAL A 27 3.47 1.24 -7.75
CA VAL A 27 3.37 0.25 -8.83
C VAL A 27 2.18 0.62 -9.72
N LYS A 28 2.46 1.09 -10.93
CA LYS A 28 1.45 1.47 -11.92
C LYS A 28 0.75 0.24 -12.52
N ASP A 29 -0.50 0.42 -12.92
CA ASP A 29 -1.30 -0.56 -13.66
C ASP A 29 -1.46 -1.91 -12.93
N TYR A 30 -1.56 -1.85 -11.60
CA TYR A 30 -2.04 -2.97 -10.80
C TYR A 30 -3.56 -2.97 -10.80
N GLN A 31 -4.15 -4.09 -11.22
CA GLN A 31 -5.58 -4.34 -11.07
C GLN A 31 -5.76 -5.72 -10.46
N PHE A 32 -6.46 -5.76 -9.33
CA PHE A 32 -6.83 -7.02 -8.71
C PHE A 32 -7.88 -7.73 -9.56
N LYS A 33 -7.56 -8.93 -10.05
CA LYS A 33 -8.42 -9.71 -10.96
C LYS A 33 -9.41 -10.63 -10.24
N GLY A 34 -9.51 -10.54 -8.91
CA GLY A 34 -10.37 -11.43 -8.09
C GLY A 34 -9.63 -12.63 -7.50
N GLU A 35 -8.46 -12.96 -8.03
CA GLU A 35 -7.58 -14.02 -7.54
C GLU A 35 -6.18 -13.47 -7.25
N LEU A 36 -5.55 -13.99 -6.20
CA LEU A 36 -4.17 -13.69 -5.83
C LEU A 36 -3.26 -14.66 -6.56
N ASP A 37 -2.56 -14.15 -7.58
CA ASP A 37 -1.55 -14.89 -8.35
C ASP A 37 -0.16 -14.41 -7.95
N LYS A 38 0.51 -15.17 -7.08
CA LYS A 38 1.82 -14.82 -6.54
C LYS A 38 2.90 -14.73 -7.63
N ASP A 39 2.77 -15.50 -8.71
CA ASP A 39 3.78 -15.57 -9.76
C ASP A 39 3.69 -14.37 -10.71
N ASN A 40 2.51 -13.76 -10.84
CA ASN A 40 2.27 -12.59 -11.70
C ASN A 40 1.96 -11.30 -10.92
N ASP A 41 1.99 -11.33 -9.57
CA ASP A 41 1.74 -10.16 -8.75
C ASP A 41 2.91 -9.17 -8.85
N LYS A 42 2.68 -8.09 -9.60
CA LYS A 42 3.65 -7.01 -9.81
C LYS A 42 4.09 -6.35 -8.49
N GLN A 43 3.19 -6.22 -7.51
CA GLN A 43 3.53 -5.62 -6.21
C GLN A 43 4.46 -6.56 -5.45
N PHE A 44 4.15 -7.86 -5.44
CA PHE A 44 4.99 -8.86 -4.77
C PHE A 44 6.39 -8.97 -5.40
N ILE A 45 6.47 -9.07 -6.72
CA ILE A 45 7.74 -9.14 -7.45
C ILE A 45 8.57 -7.89 -7.16
N LYS A 46 7.96 -6.69 -7.18
CA LYS A 46 8.67 -5.44 -6.92
C LYS A 46 9.27 -5.38 -5.52
N VAL A 47 8.55 -5.89 -4.52
CA VAL A 47 9.06 -6.01 -3.15
C VAL A 47 10.27 -6.95 -3.08
N LEU A 48 10.24 -8.10 -3.77
CA LEU A 48 11.36 -9.03 -3.79
C LEU A 48 12.62 -8.44 -4.45
N GLU A 49 12.46 -7.63 -5.50
CA GLU A 49 13.58 -6.88 -6.11
C GLU A 49 14.21 -5.92 -5.10
N LEU A 50 13.39 -5.06 -4.48
CA LEU A 50 13.85 -4.05 -3.52
C LEU A 50 14.50 -4.68 -2.29
N LEU A 51 13.96 -5.79 -1.79
CA LEU A 51 14.56 -6.49 -0.64
C LEU A 51 15.94 -7.07 -0.97
N LYS A 52 16.21 -7.45 -2.22
CA LYS A 52 17.54 -7.91 -2.63
C LYS A 52 18.53 -6.75 -2.75
N GLU A 53 18.10 -5.65 -3.37
CA GLU A 53 18.94 -4.45 -3.55
C GLU A 53 19.36 -3.80 -2.22
N ASN A 54 18.51 -3.86 -1.18
CA ASN A 54 18.81 -3.27 0.13
C ASN A 54 19.68 -4.17 1.05
N ASN A 55 20.08 -5.36 0.58
CA ASN A 55 20.94 -6.29 1.33
C ASN A 55 22.39 -6.34 0.81
N ASP A 56 22.74 -5.54 -0.20
CA ASP A 56 24.11 -5.29 -0.68
C ASP A 56 24.69 -4.00 -0.04
#